data_AF-U2R495-F1
#
_entry.id   AF-U2R495-F1
#
_cell.length_a   1.000
_cell.length_b   1.000
_cell.length_c   1.000
_cell.angle_alpha   90.00
_cell.angle_beta   90.00
_cell.angle_gamma   90.00
#
_symmetry.space_group_name_H-M   'P 1'
#
loop_
_entity.id
_entity.type
_entity.pdbx_description
1 polymer ?
#
loop_
_entity_poly.entity_id
_entity_poly.type
_entity_poly.pdbx_seq_one_letter_code
_entity_poly.pdbx_strand_id
1 'polypeptide(L)'
;MADFRSEKNIGARIRLARRERGFRTTEDLAEAIPGGNLTPSILENIESGRKADLSVSQLLNIARGLNVPVSLLLAPIGTPNAELDLPNLSDDFAGMTATEFDCWLSATSGSAYRPRLASERSDIEILASLRELGTLRRELDRLQIVLDTQKASGDRDLIASNGEVQQRLDRIRREATRVGELLASAGLTGIMNDPAD
;
A
#
# COMPACT_ATOMS: atom_id res chain seq x y z
N MET A 1 -21.42 -14.58 -5.96
CA MET A 1 -21.23 -13.47 -5.01
C MET A 1 -20.75 -12.29 -5.84
N ALA A 2 -21.37 -11.11 -5.73
CA ALA A 2 -20.91 -9.93 -6.47
C ALA A 2 -19.55 -9.50 -5.92
N ASP A 3 -18.56 -9.29 -6.79
CA ASP A 3 -17.22 -8.84 -6.41
C ASP A 3 -17.24 -7.33 -6.20
N PHE A 4 -16.92 -6.88 -4.99
CA PHE A 4 -16.91 -5.45 -4.67
C PHE A 4 -15.97 -4.64 -5.57
N ARG A 5 -14.94 -5.25 -6.17
CA ARG A 5 -13.94 -4.55 -6.99
C ARG A 5 -14.50 -3.99 -8.29
N SER A 6 -15.65 -4.51 -8.74
CA SER A 6 -16.31 -4.09 -9.99
C SER A 6 -17.58 -3.27 -9.73
N GLU A 7 -17.91 -2.99 -8.47
CA GLU A 7 -19.13 -2.26 -8.13
C GLU A 7 -19.05 -0.80 -8.55
N LYS A 8 -20.23 -0.30 -8.92
CA LYS A 8 -20.44 1.08 -9.33
C LYS A 8 -20.56 1.93 -8.07
N ASN A 9 -19.76 2.96 -7.97
CA ASN A 9 -19.57 3.89 -6.86
C ASN A 9 -18.94 3.30 -5.58
N ILE A 10 -18.25 4.18 -4.85
CA ILE A 10 -17.53 3.87 -3.61
C ILE A 10 -18.42 3.29 -2.50
N GLY A 11 -19.68 3.75 -2.37
CA GLY A 11 -20.61 3.28 -1.34
C GLY A 11 -20.97 1.81 -1.53
N ALA A 12 -21.25 1.41 -2.77
CA ALA A 12 -21.52 0.01 -3.12
C ALA A 12 -20.27 -0.86 -2.90
N ARG A 13 -19.08 -0.37 -3.27
CA ARG A 13 -17.80 -1.05 -3.01
C ARG A 13 -17.58 -1.31 -1.51
N ILE A 14 -17.79 -0.29 -0.67
CA ILE A 14 -17.67 -0.41 0.80
C ILE A 14 -18.67 -1.43 1.34
N ARG A 15 -19.94 -1.36 0.92
CA ARG A 15 -20.99 -2.29 1.37
C ARG A 15 -20.67 -3.74 1.04
N LEU A 16 -20.23 -4.02 -0.19
CA LEU A 16 -19.90 -5.38 -0.58
C LEU A 16 -18.62 -5.87 0.08
N ALA A 17 -17.58 -5.03 0.16
CA ALA A 17 -16.36 -5.35 0.90
C ALA A 17 -16.67 -5.69 2.36
N ARG A 18 -17.55 -4.92 3.02
CA ARG A 18 -18.02 -5.21 4.38
C ARG A 18 -18.63 -6.61 4.50
N ARG A 19 -19.54 -6.97 3.59
CA ARG A 19 -20.18 -8.30 3.57
C ARG A 19 -19.18 -9.43 3.30
N GLU A 20 -18.26 -9.24 2.36
CA GLU A 20 -17.21 -10.21 2.05
C GLU A 20 -16.27 -10.45 3.23
N ARG A 21 -16.04 -9.43 4.06
CA ARG A 21 -15.21 -9.51 5.28
C ARG A 21 -15.97 -10.05 6.50
N GLY A 22 -17.22 -10.47 6.33
CA GLY A 22 -18.01 -11.14 7.37
C GLY A 22 -18.81 -10.21 8.28
N PHE A 23 -18.75 -8.88 8.07
CA PHE A 23 -19.57 -7.92 8.80
C PHE A 23 -20.98 -7.88 8.19
N ARG A 24 -21.99 -8.30 8.95
CA ARG A 24 -23.37 -8.41 8.47
C ARG A 24 -24.06 -7.06 8.42
N THR A 25 -23.80 -6.23 9.42
CA THR A 25 -24.40 -4.90 9.57
C THR A 25 -23.35 -3.78 9.53
N THR A 26 -23.80 -2.53 9.41
CA THR A 26 -22.96 -1.33 9.58
C THR A 26 -22.56 -1.13 11.03
N GLU A 27 -23.37 -1.61 11.99
CA GLU A 27 -23.00 -1.68 13.42
C GLU A 27 -21.75 -2.52 13.62
N ASP A 28 -21.74 -3.74 13.08
CA ASP A 28 -20.62 -4.68 13.23
C ASP A 28 -19.29 -4.04 12.75
N LEU A 29 -19.34 -3.27 11.65
CA LEU A 29 -18.16 -2.57 11.14
C LEU A 29 -17.80 -1.34 11.97
N ALA A 30 -18.78 -0.56 12.41
CA ALA A 30 -18.55 0.61 13.27
C ALA A 30 -17.87 0.21 14.58
N GLU A 31 -18.34 -0.87 15.22
CA GLU A 31 -17.76 -1.41 16.46
C GLU A 31 -16.33 -1.94 16.25
N ALA A 32 -16.03 -2.52 15.09
CA ALA A 32 -14.70 -3.03 14.77
C ALA A 32 -13.66 -1.92 14.48
N ILE A 33 -14.11 -0.69 14.23
CA ILE A 33 -13.23 0.44 13.92
C ILE A 33 -12.94 1.23 15.20
N PRO A 34 -11.69 1.24 15.70
CA PRO A 34 -11.35 1.98 16.91
C PRO A 34 -11.44 3.49 16.69
N GLY A 35 -11.81 4.23 17.74
CA GLY A 35 -11.79 5.70 17.76
C GLY A 35 -13.12 6.40 17.49
N GLY A 36 -14.22 5.67 17.27
CA GLY A 36 -15.59 6.19 17.35
C GLY A 36 -15.99 7.28 16.34
N ASN A 37 -15.16 7.56 15.33
CA ASN A 37 -15.43 8.59 14.33
C ASN A 37 -16.32 8.11 13.16
N LEU A 38 -16.72 6.84 13.19
CA LEU A 38 -17.62 6.20 12.23
C LEU A 38 -18.77 5.57 13.00
N THR A 39 -19.94 6.21 12.92
CA THR A 39 -21.17 5.64 13.46
C THR A 39 -21.84 4.73 12.42
N PRO A 40 -22.71 3.80 12.86
CA PRO A 40 -23.51 2.97 11.96
C PRO A 40 -24.30 3.81 10.94
N SER A 41 -24.87 4.94 11.38
CA SER A 41 -25.63 5.86 10.52
C SER A 41 -24.77 6.56 9.47
N ILE A 42 -23.51 6.90 9.79
CA ILE A 42 -22.56 7.44 8.81
C ILE A 42 -22.25 6.38 7.74
N LEU A 43 -21.98 5.14 8.17
CA LEU A 43 -21.72 4.03 7.24
C LEU A 43 -22.92 3.75 6.34
N GLU A 44 -24.15 3.73 6.87
CA GLU A 44 -25.37 3.57 6.06
C GLU A 44 -25.53 4.68 5.03
N ASN A 45 -25.25 5.93 5.41
CA ASN A 45 -25.33 7.06 4.49
C ASN A 45 -24.28 6.99 3.38
N ILE A 46 -23.08 6.49 3.68
CA ILE A 46 -22.03 6.23 2.68
C ILE A 46 -22.45 5.08 1.77
N GLU A 47 -22.86 3.93 2.32
CA GLU A 47 -23.22 2.74 1.56
C GLU A 47 -24.46 2.90 0.69
N SER A 48 -25.37 3.80 1.07
CA SER A 48 -26.54 4.18 0.27
C SER A 48 -26.25 5.25 -0.78
N GLY A 49 -25.06 5.85 -0.78
CA GLY A 49 -24.70 6.98 -1.64
C GLY A 49 -25.37 8.31 -1.24
N ARG A 50 -26.09 8.36 -0.12
CA ARG A 50 -26.67 9.60 0.42
C ARG A 50 -25.60 10.61 0.86
N LYS A 51 -24.45 10.11 1.28
CA LYS A 51 -23.25 10.92 1.58
C LYS A 51 -22.23 10.72 0.45
N ALA A 52 -22.21 11.66 -0.49
CA ALA A 52 -21.25 11.66 -1.60
C ALA A 52 -19.83 11.98 -1.14
N ASP A 53 -19.68 12.95 -0.23
CA ASP A 53 -18.37 13.36 0.28
C ASP A 53 -17.95 12.55 1.51
N LEU A 54 -16.87 11.79 1.34
CA LEU A 54 -16.21 11.01 2.38
C LEU A 54 -14.96 11.75 2.85
N SER A 55 -14.79 11.95 4.16
CA SER A 55 -13.52 12.52 4.64
C SER A 55 -12.40 11.50 4.47
N VAL A 56 -11.15 11.97 4.28
CA VAL A 56 -9.97 11.10 4.19
C VAL A 56 -9.86 10.21 5.44
N SER A 57 -10.10 10.75 6.63
CA SER A 57 -10.09 9.99 7.87
C SER A 57 -11.13 8.86 7.90
N GLN A 58 -12.34 9.11 7.41
CA GLN A 58 -13.38 8.08 7.32
C GLN A 58 -12.97 6.99 6.33
N LEU A 59 -12.47 7.37 5.15
CA LEU A 59 -11.98 6.43 4.15
C LEU A 59 -10.87 5.52 4.69
N LEU A 60 -9.85 6.11 5.33
CA LEU A 60 -8.72 5.36 5.88
C LEU A 60 -9.17 4.41 6.99
N ASN A 61 -10.07 4.86 7.87
CA ASN A 61 -10.58 4.03 8.95
C ASN A 61 -11.45 2.88 8.43
N ILE A 62 -12.31 3.13 7.43
CA ILE A 62 -13.08 2.09 6.75
C ILE A 62 -12.14 1.08 6.09
N ALA A 63 -11.18 1.54 5.28
CA ALA A 63 -10.24 0.66 4.58
C ALA A 63 -9.43 -0.20 5.56
N ARG A 64 -8.96 0.40 6.67
CA ARG A 64 -8.22 -0.30 7.73
C ARG A 64 -9.09 -1.30 8.47
N GLY A 65 -10.34 -0.94 8.81
CA GLY A 65 -11.30 -1.84 9.47
C GLY A 65 -11.69 -3.03 8.59
N LEU A 66 -11.81 -2.81 7.29
CA LEU A 66 -12.08 -3.86 6.30
C LEU A 66 -10.85 -4.70 5.93
N ASN A 67 -9.64 -4.28 6.32
CA ASN A 67 -8.37 -4.85 5.84
C ASN A 67 -8.32 -4.90 4.29
N VAL A 68 -8.73 -3.81 3.66
CA VAL A 68 -8.76 -3.63 2.20
C VAL A 68 -7.85 -2.46 1.83
N PRO A 69 -6.95 -2.62 0.85
CA PRO A 69 -6.22 -1.49 0.28
C PRO A 69 -7.16 -0.40 -0.21
N VAL A 70 -6.86 0.87 0.12
CA VAL A 70 -7.73 2.02 -0.20
C VAL A 70 -8.05 2.10 -1.69
N SER A 71 -7.11 1.76 -2.58
CA SER A 71 -7.33 1.82 -4.03
C SER A 71 -8.45 0.90 -4.52
N LEU A 72 -8.66 -0.26 -3.87
CA LEU A 72 -9.77 -1.16 -4.18
C LEU A 72 -11.14 -0.61 -3.77
N LEU A 73 -11.19 0.41 -2.91
CA LEU A 73 -12.43 1.12 -2.57
C LEU A 73 -12.61 2.38 -3.43
N LEU A 74 -11.51 3.03 -3.82
CA LEU A 74 -11.55 4.27 -4.58
C LEU A 74 -11.85 4.08 -6.07
N ALA A 75 -11.44 2.98 -6.68
CA ALA A 75 -11.62 2.74 -8.10
C ALA A 75 -12.22 1.36 -8.40
N PRO A 76 -12.91 1.18 -9.53
CA PRO A 76 -13.47 -0.11 -9.95
C PRO A 76 -12.37 -1.02 -10.55
N ILE A 77 -11.39 -1.43 -9.72
CA ILE A 77 -10.20 -2.19 -10.14
C ILE A 77 -10.52 -3.56 -10.75
N GLY A 78 -11.69 -4.13 -10.44
CA GLY A 78 -12.19 -5.34 -11.10
C GLY A 78 -12.48 -5.15 -12.60
N THR A 79 -12.57 -3.90 -13.04
CA THR A 79 -12.62 -3.46 -14.44
C THR A 79 -11.50 -2.44 -14.71
N PRO A 80 -10.25 -2.90 -14.91
CA PRO A 80 -9.05 -2.05 -15.02
C PRO A 80 -9.15 -0.84 -15.95
N ASN A 81 -9.85 -1.01 -17.08
CA ASN A 81 -10.01 0.03 -18.12
C ASN A 81 -11.27 0.89 -17.94
N ALA A 82 -12.07 0.66 -16.89
CA ALA A 82 -13.21 1.51 -16.60
C ALA A 82 -12.72 2.85 -16.05
N GLU A 83 -13.45 3.91 -16.37
CA GLU A 83 -13.20 5.25 -15.83
C GLU A 83 -13.53 5.32 -14.34
N LEU A 84 -12.97 6.33 -13.67
CA LEU A 84 -13.28 6.61 -12.28
C LEU A 84 -14.74 7.01 -12.09
N ASP A 85 -15.34 6.50 -11.03
CA ASP A 85 -16.74 6.71 -10.65
C ASP A 85 -16.87 7.39 -9.28
N LEU A 86 -15.83 8.13 -8.88
CA LEU A 86 -15.83 8.97 -7.70
C LEU A 86 -16.54 10.30 -8.00
N PRO A 87 -17.48 10.74 -7.15
CA PRO A 87 -18.14 12.02 -7.32
C PRO A 87 -17.18 13.18 -7.07
N ASN A 88 -17.50 14.36 -7.61
CA ASN A 88 -16.84 15.63 -7.32
C ASN A 88 -15.34 15.70 -7.68
N LEU A 89 -14.87 14.84 -8.59
CA LEU A 89 -13.55 14.99 -9.21
C LEU A 89 -13.56 16.12 -10.25
N SER A 90 -12.42 16.79 -10.42
CA SER A 90 -12.24 17.76 -11.50
C SER A 90 -12.07 17.07 -12.86
N ASP A 91 -12.19 17.85 -13.93
CA ASP A 91 -12.01 17.38 -15.32
C ASP A 91 -10.60 16.81 -15.59
N ASP A 92 -9.62 17.10 -14.73
CA ASP A 92 -8.28 16.51 -14.80
C ASP A 92 -8.27 14.97 -14.66
N PHE A 93 -9.32 14.40 -14.08
CA PHE A 93 -9.50 12.95 -13.95
C PHE A 93 -10.38 12.35 -15.05
N ALA A 94 -10.92 13.16 -15.97
CA ALA A 94 -11.78 12.68 -17.03
C ALA A 94 -11.02 11.69 -17.94
N GLY A 95 -11.62 10.52 -18.18
CA GLY A 95 -11.00 9.45 -18.96
C GLY A 95 -9.87 8.70 -18.26
N MET A 96 -9.48 9.08 -17.03
CA MET A 96 -8.50 8.32 -16.26
C MET A 96 -9.10 6.96 -15.90
N THR A 97 -8.40 5.89 -16.28
CA THR A 97 -8.83 4.53 -15.98
C THR A 97 -8.52 4.16 -14.53
N ALA A 98 -9.22 3.13 -14.02
CA ALA A 98 -8.97 2.59 -12.69
C ALA A 98 -7.51 2.17 -12.48
N THR A 99 -6.88 1.56 -13.50
CA THR A 99 -5.47 1.19 -13.43
C THR A 99 -4.52 2.38 -13.46
N GLU A 100 -4.77 3.39 -14.30
CA GLU A 100 -3.97 4.63 -14.29
C GLU A 100 -4.08 5.34 -12.94
N PHE A 101 -5.28 5.39 -12.37
CA PHE A 101 -5.50 5.99 -11.06
C PHE A 101 -4.78 5.24 -9.95
N ASP A 102 -4.83 3.90 -9.91
CA ASP A 102 -4.07 3.12 -8.92
C ASP A 102 -2.56 3.33 -9.09
N CYS A 103 -2.06 3.39 -10.32
CA CYS A 103 -0.66 3.67 -10.62
C CYS A 103 -0.22 5.07 -10.17
N TRP A 104 -1.06 6.08 -10.39
CA TRP A 104 -0.86 7.44 -9.92
C TRP A 104 -0.88 7.53 -8.39
N LEU A 105 -1.93 7.00 -7.76
CA LEU A 105 -2.13 7.00 -6.31
C LEU A 105 -1.01 6.26 -5.58
N SER A 106 -0.56 5.14 -6.14
CA SER A 106 0.54 4.34 -5.59
C SER A 106 1.91 4.86 -5.99
N ALA A 107 2.02 5.91 -6.82
CA ALA A 107 3.28 6.39 -7.36
C ALA A 107 4.18 5.24 -7.86
N THR A 108 3.63 4.39 -8.72
CA THR A 108 4.37 3.25 -9.30
C THR A 108 5.15 3.71 -10.52
N SER A 109 6.47 3.59 -10.48
CA SER A 109 7.37 3.93 -11.59
C SER A 109 7.19 2.99 -12.79
N GLY A 110 7.24 3.53 -14.01
CA GLY A 110 7.19 2.71 -15.24
C GLY A 110 5.85 1.99 -15.45
N SER A 111 4.75 2.59 -15.00
CA SER A 111 3.42 1.98 -14.96
C SER A 111 2.48 2.52 -16.05
N ALA A 112 1.18 2.17 -15.98
CA ALA A 112 0.17 2.66 -16.91
C ALA A 112 -0.03 4.18 -16.83
N TYR A 113 0.23 4.77 -15.65
CA TYR A 113 0.16 6.21 -15.47
C TYR A 113 1.41 6.90 -16.02
N ARG A 114 1.21 7.98 -16.78
CA ARG A 114 2.29 8.80 -17.34
C ARG A 114 2.36 10.15 -16.63
N PRO A 115 3.40 10.40 -15.81
CA PRO A 115 3.57 11.70 -15.15
C PRO A 115 3.66 12.85 -16.15
N ARG A 116 2.95 13.92 -15.85
CA ARG A 116 2.80 15.11 -16.69
C ARG A 116 3.99 16.05 -16.56
N LEU A 117 4.63 16.08 -15.39
CA LEU A 117 5.72 17.01 -15.07
C LEU A 117 7.02 16.28 -14.73
N ALA A 118 8.16 16.96 -14.92
CA ALA A 118 9.46 16.43 -14.51
C ALA A 118 9.56 16.28 -12.98
N SER A 119 9.04 17.26 -12.22
CA SER A 119 9.01 17.20 -10.75
C SER A 119 8.19 16.01 -10.24
N GLU A 120 7.04 15.73 -10.86
CA GLU A 120 6.21 14.58 -10.52
C GLU A 120 6.95 13.25 -10.72
N ARG A 121 7.78 13.15 -11.78
CA ARG A 121 8.63 11.97 -12.00
C ARG A 121 9.66 11.83 -10.90
N SER A 122 10.32 12.92 -10.51
CA SER A 122 11.26 12.92 -9.39
C SER A 122 10.59 12.48 -8.08
N ASP A 123 9.38 12.97 -7.79
CA ASP A 123 8.64 12.57 -6.58
C ASP A 123 8.28 11.07 -6.59
N ILE A 124 7.87 10.54 -7.75
CA ILE A 124 7.58 9.10 -7.93
C ILE A 124 8.86 8.27 -7.75
N GLU A 125 9.99 8.72 -8.27
CA GLU A 125 11.28 8.03 -8.12
C GLU A 125 11.73 7.99 -6.65
N ILE A 126 11.57 9.09 -5.91
CA ILE A 126 11.84 9.13 -4.45
C ILE A 126 11.01 8.08 -3.71
N LEU A 127 9.71 8.01 -3.99
CA LEU A 127 8.82 7.02 -3.36
C LEU A 127 9.16 5.58 -3.77
N ALA A 128 9.59 5.36 -5.01
CA ALA A 128 10.05 4.06 -5.47
C ALA A 128 11.33 3.61 -4.73
N SER A 129 12.33 4.49 -4.61
CA SER A 129 13.56 4.22 -3.86
C SER A 129 13.30 3.98 -2.37
N LEU A 130 12.32 4.65 -1.75
CA LEU A 130 11.90 4.36 -0.37
C LEU A 130 11.37 2.92 -0.21
N ARG A 131 10.55 2.44 -1.16
CA ARG A 131 10.04 1.06 -1.14
C ARG A 131 11.14 0.03 -1.39
N GLU A 132 12.07 0.35 -2.28
CA GLU A 132 13.26 -0.46 -2.52
C GLU A 132 14.08 -0.62 -1.23
N LEU A 133 14.39 0.48 -0.55
CA LEU A 133 15.12 0.46 0.72
C LEU A 133 14.41 -0.40 1.77
N GLY A 134 13.09 -0.24 1.92
CA GLY A 134 12.29 -1.06 2.83
C GLY A 134 12.28 -2.55 2.47
N THR A 135 12.49 -2.91 1.21
CA THR A 135 12.60 -4.30 0.74
C THR A 135 13.99 -4.86 1.01
N LEU A 136 15.04 -4.08 0.76
CA LEU A 136 16.42 -4.43 1.08
C LEU A 136 16.60 -4.67 2.58
N ARG A 137 16.05 -3.80 3.44
CA ARG A 137 16.10 -3.95 4.91
C ARG A 137 15.46 -5.25 5.38
N ARG A 138 14.24 -5.56 4.93
CA ARG A 138 13.56 -6.81 5.30
C ARG A 138 14.33 -8.05 4.84
N GLU A 139 15.00 -7.99 3.70
CA GLU A 139 15.83 -9.09 3.22
C GLU A 139 17.12 -9.24 4.04
N LEU A 140 17.73 -8.14 4.50
CA LEU A 140 18.85 -8.19 5.44
C LEU A 140 18.44 -8.88 6.74
N ASP A 141 17.31 -8.46 7.35
CA ASP A 141 16.79 -9.06 8.57
C ASP A 141 16.54 -10.56 8.39
N ARG A 142 15.92 -10.95 7.27
CA ARG A 142 15.67 -12.35 6.93
C ARG A 142 16.96 -13.16 6.81
N LEU A 143 17.95 -12.67 6.07
CA LEU A 143 19.20 -13.39 5.85
C LEU A 143 20.04 -13.48 7.12
N GLN A 144 19.95 -12.48 8.00
CA GLN A 144 20.59 -12.51 9.30
C GLN A 144 19.99 -13.64 10.17
N ILE A 145 18.66 -13.75 10.23
CA ILE A 145 17.96 -14.86 10.92
C ILE A 145 18.41 -16.23 10.37
N VAL A 146 18.53 -16.36 9.05
CA VAL A 146 19.00 -17.60 8.41
C VAL A 146 20.43 -17.94 8.86
N LEU A 147 21.34 -16.98 8.79
CA LEU A 147 22.74 -17.18 9.16
C LEU A 147 22.87 -17.58 10.64
N ASP A 148 22.13 -16.91 11.52
CA ASP A 148 22.17 -17.20 12.96
C ASP A 148 21.59 -18.59 13.27
N THR A 149 20.52 -18.98 12.57
CA THR A 149 19.95 -20.34 12.67
C THR A 149 20.93 -21.41 12.17
N GLN A 150 21.61 -21.18 11.05
CA GLN A 150 22.60 -22.11 10.50
C GLN A 150 23.82 -22.27 11.42
N LYS A 151 24.30 -21.17 12.01
CA LYS A 151 25.39 -21.22 13.00
C LYS A 151 25.00 -22.00 14.26
N ALA A 152 23.75 -21.88 14.69
CA ALA A 152 23.25 -22.56 15.88
C ALA A 152 22.94 -24.06 15.66
N SER A 153 22.71 -24.50 14.42
CA SER A 153 22.27 -25.88 14.15
C SER A 153 23.35 -26.95 14.39
N GLY A 154 24.63 -26.60 14.28
CA GLY A 154 25.74 -27.55 14.36
C GLY A 154 25.87 -28.51 13.17
N ASP A 155 25.00 -28.37 12.16
CA ASP A 155 25.03 -29.17 10.93
C ASP A 155 26.17 -28.69 10.01
N ARG A 156 27.08 -29.61 9.65
CA ARG A 156 28.27 -29.29 8.85
C ARG A 156 27.92 -28.78 7.46
N ASP A 157 26.87 -29.28 6.83
CA ASP A 157 26.49 -28.89 5.47
C ASP A 157 25.86 -27.49 5.48
N LEU A 158 25.06 -27.18 6.50
CA LEU A 158 24.52 -25.84 6.71
C LEU A 158 25.62 -24.83 7.05
N ILE A 159 26.58 -25.20 7.90
CA ILE A 159 27.71 -24.33 8.25
C ILE A 159 28.59 -24.04 7.02
N ALA A 160 28.78 -25.02 6.13
CA ALA A 160 29.52 -24.81 4.88
C ALA A 160 28.85 -23.76 3.96
N SER A 161 27.52 -23.61 4.03
CA SER A 161 26.75 -22.62 3.26
C SER A 161 26.79 -21.18 3.83
N ASN A 162 27.28 -20.98 5.06
CA ASN A 162 27.32 -19.67 5.72
C ASN A 162 28.08 -18.61 4.91
N GLY A 163 29.13 -19.02 4.18
CA GLY A 163 29.94 -18.10 3.37
C GLY A 163 29.12 -17.46 2.23
N GLU A 164 28.22 -18.22 1.60
CA GLU A 164 27.33 -17.71 0.55
C GLU A 164 26.29 -16.74 1.13
N VAL A 165 25.69 -17.10 2.26
CA VAL A 165 24.71 -16.24 2.96
C VAL A 165 25.37 -14.91 3.38
N GLN A 166 26.61 -14.96 3.87
CA GLN A 166 27.38 -13.76 4.23
C GLN A 166 27.67 -12.87 3.02
N GLN A 167 28.08 -13.45 1.88
CA GLN A 167 28.31 -12.68 0.66
C GLN A 167 27.04 -11.98 0.17
N ARG A 168 25.88 -12.65 0.27
CA ARG A 168 24.59 -12.07 -0.09
C ARG A 168 24.20 -10.93 0.87
N LEU A 169 24.40 -11.10 2.18
CA LEU A 169 24.23 -10.04 3.17
C LEU A 169 25.06 -8.80 2.83
N ASP A 170 26.36 -8.97 2.58
CA ASP A 170 27.26 -7.85 2.29
C ASP A 170 26.87 -7.12 1.00
N ARG A 171 26.41 -7.86 -0.03
CA ARG A 171 25.91 -7.25 -1.27
C ARG A 171 24.67 -6.40 -1.03
N ILE A 172 23.68 -6.94 -0.32
CA ILE A 172 22.43 -6.23 -0.05
C ILE A 172 22.67 -5.03 0.86
N ARG A 173 23.59 -5.15 1.83
CA ARG A 173 23.95 -4.04 2.72
C ARG A 173 24.55 -2.87 1.94
N ARG A 174 25.50 -3.13 1.04
CA ARG A 174 26.07 -2.09 0.17
C ARG A 174 25.00 -1.40 -0.68
N GLU A 175 24.06 -2.18 -1.21
CA GLU A 175 22.96 -1.63 -2.00
C GLU A 175 22.00 -0.79 -1.16
N ALA A 176 21.65 -1.25 0.04
CA ALA A 176 20.82 -0.49 0.97
C ALA A 176 21.48 0.84 1.36
N THR A 177 22.79 0.84 1.62
CA THR A 177 23.56 2.06 1.88
C THR A 177 23.51 3.01 0.68
N ARG A 178 23.76 2.50 -0.54
CA ARG A 178 23.71 3.30 -1.77
C ARG A 178 22.34 3.97 -1.97
N VAL A 179 21.25 3.21 -1.80
CA VAL A 179 19.88 3.75 -1.93
C VAL A 179 19.59 4.76 -0.81
N GLY A 180 20.05 4.49 0.42
CA GLY A 180 19.93 5.42 1.55
C GLY A 180 20.63 6.75 1.31
N GLU A 181 21.85 6.74 0.77
CA GLU A 181 22.61 7.94 0.41
C GLU A 181 21.91 8.76 -0.68
N LEU A 182 21.35 8.10 -1.69
CA LEU A 182 20.57 8.76 -2.75
C LEU A 182 19.34 9.47 -2.16
N LEU A 183 18.59 8.78 -1.29
CA LEU A 183 17.42 9.36 -0.61
C LEU A 183 17.81 10.53 0.32
N ALA A 184 18.93 10.42 1.03
CA ALA A 184 19.45 11.50 1.86
C ALA A 184 19.84 12.72 1.01
N SER A 185 20.46 12.51 -0.16
CA SER A 185 20.79 13.58 -1.10
C SER A 185 19.54 14.27 -1.69
N ALA A 186 18.43 13.54 -1.77
CA ALA A 186 17.11 14.08 -2.15
C ALA A 186 16.40 14.82 -0.99
N GLY A 187 17.03 14.92 0.18
CA GLY A 187 16.53 15.70 1.33
C GLY A 187 15.75 14.89 2.38
N LEU A 188 15.68 13.56 2.26
CA LEU A 188 15.01 12.74 3.27
C LEU A 188 15.90 12.54 4.50
N THR A 189 15.31 12.67 5.68
CA THR A 189 16.00 12.52 6.97
C THR A 189 15.61 11.21 7.65
N GLY A 190 16.46 10.71 8.56
CA GLY A 190 16.23 9.46 9.30
C GLY A 190 16.36 8.18 8.45
N ILE A 191 16.79 8.29 7.19
CA ILE A 191 16.91 7.15 6.27
C ILE A 191 18.15 6.31 6.55
N MET A 192 19.22 6.89 7.10
CA MET A 192 20.51 6.21 7.28
C MET A 192 20.64 5.40 8.58
N ASN A 193 19.66 5.47 9.48
CA ASN A 193 19.73 4.74 10.75
C ASN A 193 19.53 3.24 10.49
N ASP A 194 20.40 2.40 11.03
CA ASP A 194 20.19 0.95 11.09
C ASP A 194 19.08 0.67 12.12
N PRO A 195 18.22 -0.35 11.94
CA PRO A 195 17.20 -0.71 12.92
C PRO A 195 17.75 -1.23 14.26
N ALA A 196 19.06 -1.10 14.49
CA ALA A 196 19.79 -1.53 15.69
C ALA A 196 20.28 -0.36 16.58
N ASP A 197 19.97 0.89 16.23
CA ASP A 197 20.18 2.09 17.09
C ASP A 197 18.91 2.47 17.88
#